data_AF-A0A1L8MN35-F1
#
_entry.id   AF-A0A1L8MN35-F1
#
_cell.length_a   1.000
_cell.length_b   1.000
_cell.length_c   1.000
_cell.angle_alpha   90.00
_cell.angle_beta   90.00
_cell.angle_gamma   90.00
#
_symmetry.space_group_name_H-M   'P 1'
#
loop_
_entity.id
_entity.type
_entity.pdbx_description
1 polymer ?
#
loop_
_entity_poly.entity_id
_entity_poly.type
_entity_poly.pdbx_seq_one_letter_code
_entity_poly.pdbx_strand_id
1 'polypeptide(L)'
;MKENRPDFRDIKSFEEFNRYYWYRDELSQICKSLGLEYRCTKQELNHIIEQYFKGNRIEKFLSKGNKNQSKVVTLDTPLLECGFSFNQKFRDYFSVVTGVNSFKFNADMATAWRKVKRDNDIKFTIQDMIKIYYGESDYAKYDNSVCQWNQFLKDFCTDEFSEYYSNKLKAAAILWKEVRDSKNEKIYSRELLKKYEDKIEAYHK
;
A
#
# COMPACT_ATOMS: atom_id res chain seq x y z
N MET A 1 3.77 -20.75 -2.77
CA MET A 1 4.37 -20.61 -4.12
C MET A 1 5.71 -19.94 -3.97
N LYS A 2 6.79 -20.72 -4.14
CA LYS A 2 8.17 -20.36 -3.79
C LYS A 2 9.17 -20.73 -4.91
N GLU A 3 8.70 -21.22 -6.05
CA GLU A 3 9.53 -22.14 -6.85
C GLU A 3 10.71 -21.49 -7.58
N ASN A 4 10.74 -20.17 -7.75
CA ASN A 4 11.77 -19.50 -8.57
C ASN A 4 12.51 -18.32 -7.89
N ARG A 5 12.39 -18.14 -6.57
CA ARG A 5 13.02 -17.00 -5.85
C ARG A 5 14.02 -17.49 -4.80
N PRO A 6 15.24 -16.91 -4.71
CA PRO A 6 16.20 -17.24 -3.66
C PRO A 6 15.68 -16.86 -2.26
N ASP A 7 16.28 -17.45 -1.22
CA ASP A 7 16.04 -16.97 0.13
C ASP A 7 16.60 -15.55 0.28
N PHE A 8 15.97 -14.73 1.13
CA PHE A 8 16.44 -13.36 1.36
C PHE A 8 17.91 -13.33 1.83
N ARG A 9 18.34 -14.34 2.60
CA ARG A 9 19.71 -14.46 3.12
C ARG A 9 20.76 -14.61 2.02
N ASP A 10 20.37 -15.10 0.86
CA ASP A 10 21.26 -15.34 -0.28
C ASP A 10 21.39 -14.09 -1.17
N ILE A 11 20.53 -13.10 -0.99
CA ILE A 11 20.48 -11.86 -1.79
C ILE A 11 21.51 -10.86 -1.27
N LYS A 12 22.39 -10.38 -2.16
CA LYS A 12 23.54 -9.54 -1.76
C LYS A 12 23.37 -8.05 -2.07
N SER A 13 22.38 -7.69 -2.89
CA SER A 13 22.11 -6.30 -3.24
C SER A 13 20.62 -6.00 -3.32
N PHE A 14 20.27 -4.72 -3.13
CA PHE A 14 18.89 -4.27 -3.32
C PHE A 14 18.43 -4.41 -4.78
N GLU A 15 19.35 -4.25 -5.75
CA GLU A 15 19.02 -4.43 -7.17
C GLU A 15 18.55 -5.87 -7.45
N GLU A 16 19.27 -6.86 -6.91
CA GLU A 16 18.87 -8.27 -7.01
C GLU A 16 17.55 -8.52 -6.26
N PHE A 17 17.41 -7.98 -5.05
CA PHE A 17 16.18 -8.07 -4.27
C PHE A 17 14.95 -7.57 -5.05
N ASN A 18 15.08 -6.43 -5.72
CA ASN A 18 14.01 -5.75 -6.43
C ASN A 18 13.58 -6.46 -7.73
N ARG A 19 14.38 -7.41 -8.23
CA ARG A 19 13.99 -8.24 -9.39
C ARG A 19 12.83 -9.18 -9.07
N TYR A 20 12.59 -9.47 -7.80
CA TYR A 20 11.54 -10.40 -7.38
C TYR A 20 10.34 -9.66 -6.81
N TYR A 21 9.15 -10.18 -7.06
CA TYR A 21 7.96 -9.70 -6.37
C TYR A 21 7.93 -10.24 -4.95
N TRP A 22 7.71 -9.34 -3.99
CA TRP A 22 7.54 -9.67 -2.57
C TRP A 22 6.15 -9.23 -2.11
N TYR A 23 5.46 -10.08 -1.37
CA TYR A 23 4.23 -9.70 -0.67
C TYR A 23 4.56 -8.91 0.60
N ARG A 24 3.64 -8.03 1.02
CA ARG A 24 3.82 -7.20 2.22
C ARG A 24 4.23 -8.04 3.45
N ASP A 25 3.56 -9.17 3.66
CA ASP A 25 3.82 -9.98 4.84
C ASP A 25 5.21 -10.63 4.78
N GLU A 26 5.70 -10.97 3.60
CA GLU A 26 7.07 -11.46 3.41
C GLU A 26 8.09 -10.37 3.76
N LEU A 27 7.88 -9.15 3.24
CA LEU A 27 8.71 -7.99 3.58
C LEU A 27 8.70 -7.71 5.09
N SER A 28 7.53 -7.82 5.73
CA SER A 28 7.39 -7.63 7.18
C SER A 28 8.17 -8.69 7.95
N GLN A 29 8.12 -9.97 7.54
CA GLN A 29 8.93 -11.02 8.18
C GLN A 29 10.44 -10.80 7.99
N ILE A 30 10.86 -10.34 6.81
CA ILE A 30 12.26 -9.97 6.55
C ILE A 30 12.70 -8.85 7.49
N CYS A 31 11.97 -7.72 7.52
CA CYS A 31 12.30 -6.62 8.42
C CYS A 31 12.33 -7.07 9.89
N LYS A 32 11.37 -7.92 10.30
CA LYS A 32 11.30 -8.44 11.66
C LYS A 32 12.52 -9.31 12.01
N SER A 33 12.97 -10.18 11.10
CA SER A 33 14.15 -11.02 11.33
C SER A 33 15.46 -10.21 11.39
N LEU A 34 15.49 -9.06 10.73
CA LEU A 34 16.60 -8.11 10.76
C LEU A 34 16.57 -7.14 11.97
N GLY A 35 15.52 -7.18 12.78
CA GLY A 35 15.31 -6.26 13.91
C GLY A 35 14.93 -4.83 13.49
N LEU A 36 14.39 -4.65 12.28
CA LEU A 36 13.97 -3.36 11.72
C LEU A 36 12.49 -3.09 12.01
N GLU A 37 12.01 -1.87 11.69
CA GLU A 37 10.58 -1.58 11.67
C GLU A 37 9.86 -2.49 10.66
N TYR A 38 8.77 -3.13 11.10
CA TYR A 38 8.08 -4.18 10.34
C TYR A 38 6.56 -4.00 10.32
N ARG A 39 6.02 -2.98 11.01
CA ARG A 39 4.57 -2.72 11.16
C ARG A 39 4.08 -1.61 10.23
N CYS A 40 4.69 -1.46 9.06
CA CYS A 40 4.41 -0.40 8.11
C CYS A 40 3.80 -0.97 6.79
N THR A 41 3.61 -0.09 5.81
CA THR A 41 3.07 -0.44 4.49
C THR A 41 4.09 -1.20 3.65
N LYS A 42 3.65 -1.82 2.55
CA LYS A 42 4.55 -2.50 1.61
C LYS A 42 5.65 -1.55 1.09
N GLN A 43 5.28 -0.31 0.78
CA GLN A 43 6.21 0.69 0.25
C GLN A 43 7.27 1.07 1.30
N GLU A 44 6.83 1.34 2.53
CA GLU A 44 7.73 1.65 3.65
C GLU A 44 8.65 0.46 3.97
N LEU A 45 8.13 -0.77 3.96
CA LEU A 45 8.94 -1.98 4.16
C LEU A 45 10.01 -2.13 3.07
N ASN A 46 9.66 -1.90 1.80
CA ASN A 46 10.63 -1.92 0.70
C ASN A 46 11.71 -0.85 0.89
N HIS A 47 11.32 0.37 1.27
CA HIS A 47 12.28 1.44 1.54
C HIS A 47 13.19 1.10 2.73
N ILE A 48 12.67 0.50 3.79
CA ILE A 48 13.47 0.03 4.94
C ILE A 48 14.51 -1.01 4.50
N ILE A 49 14.12 -1.95 3.64
CA ILE A 49 15.04 -2.97 3.09
C ILE A 49 16.07 -2.31 2.16
N GLU A 50 15.69 -1.34 1.34
CA GLU A 50 16.63 -0.56 0.52
C GLU A 50 17.67 0.15 1.40
N GLN A 51 17.23 0.81 2.48
CA GLN A 51 18.11 1.47 3.44
C GLN A 51 19.03 0.47 4.13
N TYR A 52 18.53 -0.72 4.46
CA TYR A 52 19.32 -1.80 5.03
C TYR A 52 20.48 -2.21 4.11
N PHE A 53 20.24 -2.41 2.81
CA PHE A 53 21.31 -2.70 1.85
C PHE A 53 22.31 -1.53 1.66
N LYS A 54 21.90 -0.29 1.95
CA LYS A 54 22.78 0.88 1.98
C LYS A 54 23.56 1.04 3.29
N GLY A 55 23.37 0.14 4.26
CA GLY A 55 24.02 0.18 5.58
C GLY A 55 23.26 0.98 6.65
N ASN A 56 22.09 1.55 6.30
CA ASN A 56 21.26 2.31 7.23
C ASN A 56 20.25 1.39 7.95
N ARG A 57 19.93 1.69 9.21
CA ARG A 57 18.98 0.88 10.00
C ARG A 57 17.81 1.75 10.46
N ILE A 58 16.62 1.45 9.96
CA ILE A 58 15.37 2.06 10.44
C ILE A 58 14.78 1.12 11.49
N GLU A 59 15.06 1.45 12.75
CA GLU A 59 14.63 0.63 13.88
C GLU A 59 13.13 0.75 14.14
N LYS A 60 12.62 -0.26 14.84
CA LYS A 60 11.23 -0.30 15.26
C LYS A 60 10.89 0.86 16.18
N PHE A 61 9.86 1.61 15.83
CA PHE A 61 9.33 2.65 16.71
C PHE A 61 8.61 2.01 17.90
N LEU A 62 9.13 2.27 19.11
CA LEU A 62 8.42 2.00 20.34
C LEU A 62 7.38 3.11 20.56
N SER A 63 6.17 2.91 20.06
CA SER A 63 5.06 3.82 20.37
C SER A 63 4.80 3.79 21.88
N LYS A 64 5.15 4.89 22.57
CA LYS A 64 4.69 5.15 23.93
C LYS A 64 3.19 5.40 23.85
N GLY A 65 2.37 4.48 24.35
CA GLY A 65 0.92 4.69 24.40
C GLY A 65 0.61 5.92 25.23
N ASN A 66 0.01 6.95 24.61
CA ASN A 66 -0.48 8.12 25.33
C ASN A 66 -1.61 7.66 26.27
N LYS A 67 -1.35 7.74 27.58
CA LYS A 67 -2.31 7.38 28.64
C LYS A 67 -3.39 8.43 28.86
N ASN A 68 -3.22 9.63 28.31
CA ASN A 68 -4.17 10.74 28.42
C ASN A 68 -5.03 10.78 27.15
N GLN A 69 -6.07 9.96 27.11
CA GLN A 69 -7.07 10.02 26.04
C GLN A 69 -8.15 11.01 26.46
N SER A 70 -8.38 12.06 25.66
CA SER A 70 -9.54 12.94 25.88
C SER A 70 -10.83 12.11 25.83
N LYS A 71 -11.73 12.32 26.81
CA LYS A 71 -13.03 11.62 26.87
C LYS A 71 -14.01 12.13 25.80
N VAL A 72 -13.83 13.38 25.35
CA VAL A 72 -14.69 14.03 24.36
C VAL A 72 -13.87 14.32 23.10
N VAL A 73 -14.36 13.85 21.96
CA VAL A 73 -13.75 14.09 20.64
C VAL A 73 -14.57 15.17 19.93
N THR A 74 -13.92 16.28 19.58
CA THR A 74 -14.46 17.37 18.77
C THR A 74 -13.64 17.54 17.49
N LEU A 75 -14.09 18.41 16.59
CA LEU A 75 -13.39 18.71 15.33
C LEU A 75 -11.97 19.25 15.54
N ASP A 76 -11.77 20.07 16.57
CA ASP A 76 -10.46 20.67 16.88
C ASP A 76 -9.55 19.75 17.70
N THR A 77 -10.01 18.55 18.07
CA THR A 77 -9.21 17.64 18.89
C THR A 77 -8.03 17.08 18.09
N PRO A 78 -6.77 17.19 18.57
CA PRO A 78 -5.62 16.60 17.91
C PRO A 78 -5.69 15.07 17.83
N LEU A 79 -5.32 14.49 16.69
CA LEU A 79 -5.40 13.04 16.47
C LEU A 79 -4.51 12.24 17.44
N LEU A 80 -3.34 12.78 17.79
CA LEU A 80 -2.38 12.14 18.70
C LEU A 80 -2.86 12.14 20.18
N GLU A 81 -3.90 12.92 20.50
CA GLU A 81 -4.41 13.10 21.87
C GLU A 81 -5.79 12.44 22.09
N CYS A 82 -6.51 12.10 21.02
CA CYS A 82 -7.85 11.51 21.12
C CYS A 82 -7.88 9.98 20.95
N GLY A 83 -6.72 9.34 20.85
CA GLY A 83 -6.63 7.90 20.59
C GLY A 83 -7.14 7.51 19.19
N PHE A 84 -6.95 8.39 18.20
CA PHE A 84 -7.44 8.18 16.85
C PHE A 84 -6.95 6.85 16.26
N SER A 85 -7.89 6.10 15.67
CA SER A 85 -7.59 4.92 14.87
C SER A 85 -8.70 4.67 13.86
N PHE A 86 -8.38 3.96 12.77
CA PHE A 86 -9.33 3.60 11.73
C PHE A 86 -10.26 2.45 12.18
N ASN A 87 -11.02 2.69 13.25
CA ASN A 87 -11.93 1.74 13.87
C ASN A 87 -13.40 2.16 13.67
N GLN A 88 -14.34 1.36 14.18
CA GLN A 88 -15.76 1.65 14.04
C GLN A 88 -16.19 2.93 14.77
N LYS A 89 -15.67 3.17 15.99
CA LYS A 89 -15.95 4.39 16.77
C LYS A 89 -15.70 5.66 15.97
N PHE A 90 -14.54 5.76 15.31
CA PHE A 90 -14.24 6.94 14.49
C PHE A 90 -14.98 6.91 13.15
N ARG A 91 -15.30 5.75 12.56
CA ARG A 91 -16.19 5.71 11.39
C ARG A 91 -17.57 6.30 11.69
N ASP A 92 -18.16 5.93 12.82
CA ASP A 92 -19.49 6.41 13.24
C ASP A 92 -19.45 7.93 13.48
N TYR A 93 -18.42 8.42 14.17
CA TYR A 93 -18.23 9.86 14.37
C TYR A 93 -18.08 10.62 13.06
N PHE A 94 -17.20 10.16 12.16
CA PHE A 94 -17.01 10.81 10.86
C PHE A 94 -18.28 10.74 9.99
N SER A 95 -19.04 9.65 10.06
CA SER A 95 -20.35 9.52 9.41
C SER A 95 -21.32 10.62 9.86
N VAL A 96 -21.44 10.86 11.17
CA VAL A 96 -22.30 11.92 11.73
C VAL A 96 -21.82 13.30 11.28
N VAL A 97 -20.52 13.59 11.38
CA VAL A 97 -19.97 14.91 11.05
C VAL A 97 -20.04 15.21 9.55
N THR A 98 -19.87 14.20 8.70
CA THR A 98 -19.90 14.37 7.24
C THR A 98 -21.31 14.22 6.64
N GLY A 99 -22.26 13.65 7.39
CA GLY A 99 -23.58 13.28 6.88
C GLY A 99 -23.57 12.06 5.95
N VAL A 100 -22.47 11.28 5.91
CA VAL A 100 -22.31 10.14 5.01
C VAL A 100 -22.59 8.82 5.73
N ASN A 101 -23.77 8.25 5.53
CA ASN A 101 -24.25 7.04 6.21
C ASN A 101 -23.29 5.82 6.15
N SER A 102 -22.55 5.66 5.05
CA SER A 102 -21.59 4.55 4.85
C SER A 102 -20.16 5.08 4.73
N PHE A 103 -19.74 5.87 5.71
CA PHE A 103 -18.43 6.52 5.71
C PHE A 103 -17.28 5.50 5.62
N LYS A 104 -16.33 5.76 4.72
CA LYS A 104 -15.11 4.99 4.56
C LYS A 104 -13.91 5.93 4.53
N PHE A 105 -12.91 5.63 5.36
CA PHE A 105 -11.61 6.27 5.28
C PHE A 105 -10.95 5.97 3.93
N ASN A 106 -10.51 7.00 3.23
CA ASN A 106 -9.82 6.86 1.95
C ASN A 106 -8.31 6.68 2.14
N ALA A 107 -7.59 6.43 1.04
CA ALA A 107 -6.15 6.17 1.08
C ALA A 107 -5.34 7.42 1.50
N ASP A 108 -5.80 8.62 1.16
CA ASP A 108 -5.15 9.89 1.53
C ASP A 108 -5.22 10.11 3.04
N MET A 109 -6.37 9.88 3.66
CA MET A 109 -6.54 9.90 5.12
C MET A 109 -5.61 8.90 5.82
N ALA A 110 -5.46 7.70 5.26
CA ALA A 110 -4.51 6.71 5.79
C ALA A 110 -3.06 7.19 5.68
N THR A 111 -2.71 7.86 4.59
CA THR A 111 -1.37 8.44 4.37
C THR A 111 -1.12 9.61 5.31
N ALA A 112 -2.10 10.49 5.50
CA ALA A 112 -2.06 11.59 6.46
C ALA A 112 -1.81 11.09 7.88
N TRP A 113 -2.55 10.08 8.34
CA TRP A 113 -2.37 9.56 9.69
C TRP A 113 -0.97 8.98 9.92
N ARG A 114 -0.37 8.34 8.91
CA ARG A 114 1.03 7.87 9.00
C ARG A 114 2.00 9.05 9.09
N LYS A 115 1.79 10.09 8.29
CA LYS A 115 2.59 11.32 8.32
C LYS A 115 2.52 12.00 9.69
N VAL A 116 1.33 12.16 10.25
CA VAL A 116 1.12 12.74 11.58
C VAL A 116 1.92 11.99 12.66
N LYS A 117 1.91 10.65 12.65
CA LYS A 117 2.70 9.87 13.62
C LYS A 117 4.20 10.00 13.41
N ARG A 118 4.65 9.92 12.15
CA ARG A 118 6.07 9.96 11.80
C ARG A 118 6.68 11.31 12.14
N ASP A 119 5.96 12.38 11.84
CA ASP A 119 6.41 13.76 12.02
C ASP A 119 6.07 14.26 13.44
N ASN A 120 5.39 13.45 14.25
CA ASN A 120 4.86 13.78 15.57
C ASN A 120 4.07 15.11 15.57
N ASP A 121 3.17 15.25 14.59
CA ASP A 121 2.40 16.46 14.35
C ASP A 121 1.26 16.59 15.38
N ILE A 122 1.58 17.20 16.51
CA ILE A 122 0.66 17.43 17.63
C ILE A 122 -0.48 18.41 17.32
N LYS A 123 -0.41 19.13 16.19
CA LYS A 123 -1.41 20.13 15.82
C LYS A 123 -2.46 19.58 14.86
N PHE A 124 -2.22 18.43 14.23
CA PHE A 124 -3.12 17.88 13.24
C PHE A 124 -4.42 17.37 13.87
N THR A 125 -5.56 17.93 13.43
CA THR A 125 -6.88 17.75 14.05
C THR A 125 -7.83 16.85 13.26
N ILE A 126 -8.97 16.51 13.87
CA ILE A 126 -10.06 15.79 13.20
C ILE A 126 -10.60 16.61 12.00
N GLN A 127 -10.68 17.94 12.14
CA GLN A 127 -11.08 18.83 11.05
C GLN A 127 -10.12 18.75 9.86
N ASP A 128 -8.81 18.70 10.10
CA ASP A 128 -7.82 18.58 9.03
C ASP A 128 -7.96 17.23 8.29
N MET A 129 -8.22 16.15 9.05
CA MET A 129 -8.51 14.85 8.48
C MET A 129 -9.76 14.87 7.58
N ILE A 130 -10.79 15.65 7.93
CA ILE A 130 -12.00 15.83 7.12
C ILE A 130 -11.73 16.68 5.87
N LYS A 131 -10.91 17.73 5.95
CA LYS A 131 -10.49 18.49 4.76
C LYS A 131 -9.80 17.59 3.73
N ILE A 132 -8.97 16.64 4.18
CA ILE A 132 -8.37 15.63 3.30
C ILE A 132 -9.45 14.73 2.66
N TYR A 133 -10.47 14.33 3.42
CA TYR A 133 -11.59 13.54 2.88
C TYR A 133 -12.30 14.24 1.70
N TYR A 134 -12.52 15.55 1.80
CA TYR A 134 -13.13 16.36 0.75
C TYR A 134 -12.15 16.83 -0.35
N GLY A 135 -10.86 16.49 -0.24
CA GLY A 135 -9.84 16.94 -1.20
C GLY A 135 -9.45 18.42 -1.08
N GLU A 136 -9.80 19.06 0.04
CA GLU A 136 -9.53 20.47 0.33
C GLU A 136 -8.13 20.71 0.94
N SER A 137 -7.39 19.63 1.23
CA SER A 137 -6.04 19.68 1.78
C SER A 137 -5.11 18.75 1.01
N ASP A 138 -3.90 19.23 0.74
CA ASP A 138 -2.80 18.50 0.11
C ASP A 138 -1.77 17.97 1.12
N TYR A 139 -2.07 18.00 2.42
CA TYR A 139 -1.18 17.61 3.51
C TYR A 139 -0.52 16.24 3.29
N ALA A 140 -1.28 15.30 2.73
CA ALA A 140 -0.77 14.01 2.29
C ALA A 140 -1.62 13.47 1.14
N LYS A 141 -0.96 12.94 0.11
CA LYS A 141 -1.61 12.22 -0.99
C LYS A 141 -1.04 10.81 -1.07
N TYR A 142 -1.92 9.85 -1.28
CA TYR A 142 -1.54 8.46 -1.50
C TYR A 142 -0.98 8.29 -2.90
N ASP A 143 0.26 7.81 -2.97
CA ASP A 143 0.86 7.45 -4.24
C ASP A 143 0.32 6.10 -4.73
N ASN A 144 -0.64 6.17 -5.66
CA ASN A 144 -1.25 5.02 -6.30
C ASN A 144 -0.29 4.28 -7.26
N SER A 145 0.79 4.92 -7.71
CA SER A 145 1.70 4.35 -8.73
C SER A 145 2.51 3.16 -8.21
N VAL A 146 2.70 3.07 -6.89
CA VAL A 146 3.58 2.06 -6.30
C VAL A 146 2.94 0.66 -6.22
N CYS A 147 1.64 0.53 -6.48
CA CYS A 147 0.99 -0.79 -6.53
C CYS A 147 1.14 -1.40 -7.94
N GLN A 148 2.18 -2.21 -8.13
CA GLN A 148 2.51 -2.84 -9.41
C GLN A 148 1.32 -3.58 -10.05
N TRP A 149 0.50 -4.29 -9.27
CA TRP A 149 -0.70 -4.94 -9.80
C TRP A 149 -1.75 -3.92 -10.29
N ASN A 150 -1.99 -2.84 -9.53
CA ASN A 150 -2.96 -1.84 -9.95
C ASN A 150 -2.49 -1.13 -11.22
N GLN A 151 -1.19 -0.84 -11.32
CA GLN A 151 -0.60 -0.25 -12.51
C GLN A 151 -0.71 -1.22 -13.70
N PHE A 152 -0.30 -2.48 -13.52
CA PHE A 152 -0.44 -3.53 -14.54
C PHE A 152 -1.89 -3.67 -15.04
N LEU A 153 -2.86 -3.74 -14.12
CA LEU A 153 -4.28 -3.88 -14.46
C LEU A 153 -4.79 -2.62 -15.19
N LYS A 154 -4.38 -1.44 -14.73
CA LYS A 154 -4.74 -0.18 -15.39
C LYS A 154 -4.21 -0.15 -16.82
N ASP A 155 -2.93 -0.46 -17.01
CA ASP A 155 -2.26 -0.46 -18.31
C ASP A 155 -2.89 -1.49 -19.26
N PHE A 156 -3.18 -2.70 -18.77
CA PHE A 156 -3.93 -3.70 -19.52
C PHE A 156 -5.30 -3.19 -19.93
N CYS A 157 -6.09 -2.62 -19.01
CA CYS A 157 -7.44 -2.14 -19.30
C CYS A 157 -7.47 -0.93 -20.24
N THR A 158 -6.38 -0.16 -20.34
CA THR A 158 -6.25 0.94 -21.31
C THR A 158 -5.83 0.48 -22.70
N ASP A 159 -5.37 -0.77 -22.86
CA ASP A 159 -5.07 -1.35 -24.17
C ASP A 159 -6.37 -1.71 -24.90
N GLU A 160 -6.48 -1.30 -26.16
CA GLU A 160 -7.60 -1.63 -27.06
C GLU A 160 -7.82 -3.15 -27.16
N PHE A 161 -6.75 -3.95 -27.08
CA PHE A 161 -6.84 -5.42 -27.14
C PHE A 161 -7.50 -6.02 -25.89
N SER A 162 -7.59 -5.28 -24.79
CA SER A 162 -8.33 -5.74 -23.61
C SER A 162 -9.82 -5.92 -23.91
N GLU A 163 -10.35 -5.23 -24.93
CA GLU A 163 -11.74 -5.38 -25.36
C GLU A 163 -12.05 -6.74 -25.97
N TYR A 164 -11.04 -7.53 -26.36
CA TYR A 164 -11.27 -8.90 -26.85
C TYR A 164 -11.58 -9.89 -25.73
N TYR A 165 -11.46 -9.50 -24.46
CA TYR A 165 -11.69 -10.39 -23.32
C TYR A 165 -13.04 -10.11 -22.67
N SER A 166 -13.86 -11.15 -22.51
CA SER A 166 -15.12 -11.09 -21.75
C SER A 166 -14.85 -10.92 -20.26
N ASN A 167 -13.79 -11.55 -19.74
CA ASN A 167 -13.34 -11.41 -18.36
C ASN A 167 -11.94 -10.80 -18.27
N LYS A 168 -11.88 -9.47 -18.44
CA LYS A 168 -10.65 -8.66 -18.37
C LYS A 168 -9.83 -8.93 -17.09
N LEU A 169 -10.49 -9.03 -15.94
CA LEU A 169 -9.82 -9.22 -14.66
C LEU A 169 -9.11 -10.57 -14.58
N LYS A 170 -9.75 -11.66 -15.05
CA LYS A 170 -9.12 -12.97 -15.07
C LYS A 170 -7.96 -13.04 -16.06
N ALA A 171 -8.12 -12.51 -17.27
CA ALA A 171 -7.03 -12.43 -18.25
C ALA A 171 -5.82 -11.65 -17.68
N ALA A 172 -6.05 -10.46 -17.13
CA ALA A 172 -5.01 -9.66 -16.50
C ALA A 172 -4.33 -10.39 -15.33
N ALA A 173 -5.10 -11.09 -14.49
CA ALA A 173 -4.55 -11.83 -13.34
C ALA A 173 -3.64 -12.99 -13.77
N ILE A 174 -3.97 -13.66 -14.88
CA ILE A 174 -3.15 -14.73 -15.46
C ILE A 174 -1.85 -14.16 -16.00
N LEU A 175 -1.91 -13.09 -16.81
CA LEU A 175 -0.71 -12.43 -17.33
C LEU A 175 0.19 -11.88 -16.20
N TRP A 176 -0.44 -11.26 -15.21
CA TRP A 176 0.25 -10.77 -14.03
C TRP A 176 1.00 -11.88 -13.29
N LYS A 177 0.38 -13.06 -13.13
CA LYS A 177 1.02 -14.21 -12.51
C LYS A 177 2.33 -14.57 -13.21
N GLU A 178 2.35 -14.58 -14.54
CA GLU A 178 3.53 -14.94 -15.34
C GLU A 178 4.68 -13.93 -15.17
N VAL A 179 4.39 -12.62 -15.20
CA VAL A 179 5.44 -11.61 -14.98
C VAL A 179 5.86 -11.51 -13.52
N ARG A 180 4.93 -11.68 -12.57
CA ARG A 180 5.18 -11.64 -11.13
C ARG A 180 6.10 -12.77 -10.68
N ASP A 181 5.89 -13.98 -11.19
CA ASP A 181 6.61 -15.19 -10.79
C ASP A 181 7.91 -15.39 -11.60
N SER A 182 8.26 -14.45 -12.50
CA SER A 182 9.49 -14.44 -13.28
C SER A 182 10.44 -13.29 -12.88
N LYS A 183 11.61 -13.21 -13.53
CA LYS A 183 12.57 -12.11 -13.38
C LYS A 183 12.28 -10.92 -14.30
N ASN A 184 11.26 -11.01 -15.15
CA ASN A 184 10.88 -9.94 -16.07
C ASN A 184 10.35 -8.72 -15.33
N GLU A 185 10.23 -7.59 -16.02
CA GLU A 185 9.60 -6.40 -15.46
C GLU A 185 8.12 -6.65 -15.11
N LYS A 186 7.68 -6.09 -13.99
CA LYS A 186 6.32 -6.29 -13.45
C LYS A 186 5.36 -5.26 -14.05
N ILE A 187 5.43 -5.09 -15.36
CA ILE A 187 4.65 -4.14 -16.15
C ILE A 187 3.86 -4.90 -17.21
N TYR A 188 2.74 -4.33 -17.64
CA TYR A 188 2.00 -4.86 -18.77
C TYR A 188 2.73 -4.51 -20.07
N SER A 189 2.78 -5.45 -21.00
CA SER A 189 3.15 -5.18 -22.38
C SER A 189 2.26 -6.01 -23.31
N ARG A 190 1.98 -5.47 -24.50
CA ARG A 190 1.15 -6.13 -25.52
C ARG A 190 1.74 -7.48 -25.96
N GLU A 191 3.06 -7.66 -25.84
CA GLU A 191 3.73 -8.92 -26.12
C GLU A 191 3.28 -10.05 -25.19
N LEU A 192 2.85 -9.74 -23.96
CA LEU A 192 2.33 -10.72 -23.02
C LEU A 192 1.06 -11.41 -23.55
N LEU A 193 0.22 -10.68 -24.31
CA LEU A 193 -1.00 -11.23 -24.90
C LEU A 193 -0.66 -12.36 -25.87
N LYS A 194 0.32 -12.13 -26.75
CA LYS A 194 0.76 -13.14 -27.74
C LYS A 194 1.51 -14.28 -27.07
N LYS A 195 2.38 -13.96 -26.11
CA LYS A 195 3.24 -14.94 -25.44
C LYS A 195 2.47 -15.95 -24.59
N TYR A 196 1.34 -15.53 -24.01
CA TYR A 196 0.52 -16.33 -23.11
C TYR A 196 -0.91 -16.48 -23.61
N GLU A 197 -1.09 -16.41 -24.93
CA GLU A 197 -2.38 -16.50 -25.62
C GLU A 197 -3.13 -17.77 -25.22
N ASP A 198 -2.43 -18.91 -25.24
CA ASP A 198 -2.91 -20.23 -24.82
C ASP A 198 -3.52 -20.25 -23.41
N LYS A 199 -3.03 -19.41 -22.50
CA LYS A 199 -3.50 -19.33 -21.11
C LYS A 199 -4.69 -18.41 -20.92
N ILE A 200 -4.93 -17.51 -21.88
CA ILE A 200 -5.99 -16.48 -21.78
C ILE A 200 -7.08 -16.63 -22.84
N GLU A 201 -6.90 -17.52 -23.82
CA GLU A 201 -7.83 -17.78 -24.93
C GLU A 201 -9.24 -18.10 -24.44
N ALA A 202 -9.36 -18.87 -23.35
CA ALA A 202 -10.64 -19.23 -22.72
C ALA A 202 -11.47 -18.03 -22.23
N TYR A 203 -10.90 -16.83 -22.22
CA TYR A 203 -11.56 -15.59 -21.82
C TYR A 203 -11.82 -14.64 -22.99
N HIS A 204 -11.49 -15.03 -24.23
CA HIS A 204 -11.88 -14.28 -25.41
C HIS A 204 -13.41 -14.18 -25.50
N LYS A 205 -13.87 -13.11 -26.16
CA LYS A 205 -15.27 -12.92 -26.54
C LYS A 205 -15.63 -13.79 -27.74
#